data_AF-R6ZKX6-F1
#
_entry.id   AF-R6ZKX6-F1
#
_cell.length_a   1.000
_cell.length_b   1.000
_cell.length_c   1.000
_cell.angle_alpha   90.00
_cell.angle_beta   90.00
_cell.angle_gamma   90.00
#
_symmetry.space_group_name_H-M   'P 1'
#
loop_
_entity.id
_entity.type
_entity.pdbx_description
1 polymer ?
#
loop_
_entity_poly.entity_id
_entity_poly.type
_entity_poly.pdbx_seq_one_letter_code
_entity_poly.pdbx_strand_id
1 'polypeptide(L)' 'MNYYYRYHFYVIQGGKKIRFHVCANNIYSAYSKVNKMYPEAEKIQIQHTERI' A
#
# COMPACT_ATOMS: atom_id res chain seq x y z
N MET A 1 -16.50 0.94 -7.49
CA MET A 1 -15.31 1.83 -7.57
C MET A 1 -14.37 1.19 -8.59
N ASN A 2 -14.21 1.77 -9.78
CA ASN A 2 -13.21 1.29 -10.73
C ASN A 2 -11.84 1.73 -10.23
N TYR A 3 -10.89 0.81 -10.17
CA TYR A 3 -9.50 1.08 -9.78
C TYR A 3 -8.60 0.89 -11.00
N TYR A 4 -7.89 1.96 -11.38
CA TYR A 4 -7.02 1.94 -12.56
C TYR A 4 -5.58 1.53 -12.25
N TYR A 5 -5.21 1.46 -10.97
CA TYR A 5 -3.86 1.14 -10.55
C TYR A 5 -3.85 0.12 -9.42
N ARG A 6 -2.88 -0.79 -9.50
CA ARG A 6 -2.47 -1.69 -8.41
C ARG A 6 -1.12 -1.21 -7.88
N TYR A 7 -1.11 -0.76 -6.62
CA TYR A 7 0.09 -0.29 -5.95
C TYR A 7 0.65 -1.39 -5.05
N HIS A 8 1.90 -1.78 -5.25
CA HIS A 8 2.57 -2.77 -4.43
C HIS A 8 3.35 -2.08 -3.32
N PHE A 9 3.11 -2.52 -2.08
CA PHE A 9 3.75 -1.98 -0.89
C PHE A 9 4.52 -3.08 -0.15
N TYR A 10 5.52 -2.65 0.60
CA TYR A 10 5.90 -3.36 1.80
C TYR A 10 5.75 -2.44 3.01
N VAL A 11 5.40 -3.05 4.14
CA VAL A 11 5.39 -2.40 5.44
C VAL A 11 6.28 -3.15 6.41
N ILE A 12 6.82 -2.44 7.40
CA ILE A 12 7.49 -3.04 8.55
C ILE A 12 6.60 -2.78 9.75
N GLN A 13 6.20 -3.84 10.44
CA GLN A 13 5.45 -3.73 11.71
C GLN A 13 5.96 -4.81 12.67
N GLY A 14 6.41 -4.38 13.85
CA GLY A 14 7.02 -5.27 14.84
C GLY A 14 8.28 -5.95 14.30
N GLY A 15 9.08 -5.22 13.52
CA GLY A 15 10.28 -5.75 12.85
C GLY A 15 10.04 -6.76 11.71
N LYS A 16 8.78 -7.09 11.39
CA LYS A 16 8.44 -8.01 10.29
C LYS A 16 8.09 -7.25 9.02
N LYS A 17 8.69 -7.67 7.90
CA LYS A 17 8.40 -7.13 6.57
C LYS A 17 7.21 -7.85 5.94
N ILE A 18 6.11 -7.13 5.74
CA ILE A 18 4.89 -7.65 5.10
C ILE A 18 4.78 -7.01 3.72
N ARG A 19 4.55 -7.82 2.67
CA ARG A 19 4.39 -7.35 1.28
C ARG A 19 2.96 -7.61 0.82
N PHE A 20 2.35 -6.63 0.18
CA PHE A 20 0.97 -6.73 -0.30
C PHE A 20 0.71 -5.67 -1.38
N HIS A 21 -0.47 -5.68 -1.97
CA HIS A 21 -0.89 -4.67 -2.92
C HIS A 21 -2.25 -4.09 -2.55
N VAL A 22 -2.51 -2.86 -3.00
CA VAL A 22 -3.82 -2.22 -2.89
C VAL A 22 -4.22 -1.62 -4.23
N CYS A 23 -5.47 -1.82 -4.62
CA CYS A 23 -6.03 -1.17 -5.81
C CYS A 23 -6.58 0.21 -5.45
N ALA A 24 -6.17 1.24 -6.19
CA ALA A 24 -6.57 2.63 -5.95
C ALA A 24 -6.50 3.45 -7.25
N ASN A 25 -7.16 4.61 -7.28
CA ASN A 25 -7.11 5.51 -8.44
C ASN A 25 -5.88 6.42 -8.45
N ASN A 26 -5.27 6.61 -7.30
CA ASN A 26 -4.06 7.40 -7.14
C ASN A 26 -3.29 6.92 -5.90
N ILE A 27 -2.03 7.35 -5.83
CA ILE A 27 -1.09 7.00 -4.76
C ILE A 27 -1.58 7.45 -3.38
N TYR A 28 -2.22 8.61 -3.27
CA TYR A 28 -2.74 9.12 -1.99
C TYR A 28 -3.83 8.22 -1.41
N SER A 29 -4.75 7.77 -2.27
CA SER A 29 -5.79 6.82 -1.90
C SER A 29 -5.20 5.46 -1.51
N ALA A 30 -4.14 5.04 -2.18
CA ALA A 30 -3.41 3.82 -1.85
C ALA A 30 -2.76 3.92 -0.45
N TYR A 31 -2.02 5.00 -0.18
CA TYR A 31 -1.42 5.25 1.14
C TYR A 31 -2.48 5.38 2.25
N SER A 32 -3.61 6.06 2.00
CA SER A 32 -4.71 6.14 2.97
C SER A 32 -5.25 4.76 3.34
N LYS A 33 -5.41 3.85 2.35
CA LYS A 33 -5.80 2.46 2.60
C LYS A 33 -4.74 1.71 3.39
N VAL A 34 -3.46 1.85 3.03
CA VAL A 34 -2.35 1.17 3.72
C VAL A 34 -2.25 1.61 5.18
N ASN A 35 -2.33 2.91 5.45
CA ASN A 35 -2.32 3.47 6.80
C ASN A 35 -3.49 2.95 7.65
N LYS A 36 -4.67 2.72 7.06
CA LYS A 36 -5.82 2.12 7.77
C LYS A 36 -5.62 0.63 8.06
N MET A 37 -4.94 -0.11 7.17
CA MET A 37 -4.68 -1.54 7.36
C MET A 37 -3.56 -1.79 8.37
N TYR A 38 -2.52 -0.95 8.34
CA TYR A 38 -1.34 -1.08 9.19
C TYR A 38 -1.07 0.24 9.93
N PRO A 39 -1.94 0.62 10.89
CA PRO A 39 -1.83 1.91 11.58
C PRO A 39 -0.57 2.05 12.43
N GLU A 40 0.00 0.93 12.88
CA GLU A 40 1.24 0.89 13.67
C GLU A 40 2.46 0.49 12.82
N ALA A 41 2.38 0.64 11.48
CA ALA A 41 3.53 0.38 10.62
C ALA A 41 4.66 1.37 10.93
N GLU A 42 5.83 0.84 11.26
CA GLU A 42 7.07 1.59 11.44
C GLU A 42 7.55 2.20 10.12
N LYS A 43 7.28 1.50 9.01
CA LYS A 43 7.64 1.92 7.67
C LYS A 43 6.59 1.47 6.67
N ILE A 44 6.25 2.34 5.74
CA ILE A 44 5.43 2.04 4.58
C ILE A 44 6.17 2.51 3.34
N GLN A 45 6.39 1.63 2.37
CA GLN A 45 7.07 2.00 1.13
C GLN A 45 6.44 1.30 -0.08
N ILE A 46 6.21 2.08 -1.13
CA ILE A 46 5.85 1.57 -2.45
C ILE A 46 7.05 0.90 -3.10
N GLN A 47 6.80 -0.27 -3.70
CA GLN A 47 7.77 -1.00 -4.50
C GLN A 47 7.61 -0.66 -5.98
N HIS A 48 6.40 -0.84 -6.52
CA HIS A 48 6.07 -0.49 -7.90
C HIS A 48 4.56 -0.31 -8.07
N THR A 49 4.15 0.21 -9.22
CA THR A 49 2.74 0.45 -9.57
C THR A 49 2.43 -0.20 -10.91
N GLU A 50 1.30 -0.88 -11.01
CA GLU A 50 0.76 -1.46 -12.23
C GLU A 50 -0.49 -0.69 -12.63
N ARG A 51 -0.71 -0.50 -13.93
CA ARG A 51 -1.97 0.02 -14.48
C ARG A 51 -2.84 -1.17 -14.90
N ILE A 52 -4.10 -1.16 -14.46
CA ILE A 52 -5.10 -2.21 -14.69
C ILE A 52 -6.14 -1.73 -15.69
#